data_AF-A0A536XG18-F1
#
_entry.id   AF-A0A536XG18-F1
#
_cell.length_a   1.000
_cell.length_b   1.000
_cell.length_c   1.000
_cell.angle_alpha   90.00
_cell.angle_beta   90.00
_cell.angle_gamma   90.00
#
_symmetry.space_group_name_H-M   'P 1'
#
loop_
_entity.id
_entity.type
_entity.pdbx_description
1 polymer ?
#
loop_
_entity_poly.entity_id
_entity_poly.type
_entity_poly.pdbx_seq_one_letter_code
_entity_poly.pdbx_strand_id
1 'polypeptide(L)'
;MSAFGSSTRDVAEDPHFVRIAAVLTGLGALGVIATSACYAIAGPQAALPGGAVAVETARAASMQAAGWMRAASLFGMPSDVLFTVGGLMLAATRRGAGAGVAIAGWLALAIAGVLFTIVDSMVGFVLPPMAALVNGEAAYVGVRALFDVLFAIGAWTVGAGALAIAWSAHWPEYRSRTALWLVRASGVIGVVANSAYLLGLPGARLIGPGVALGAVALLTLAIAVFRSSRGVAPSGARQAAA
;
A
#
# COMPACT_ATOMS: atom_id res chain seq x y z
N MET A 1 14.49 -42.37 -26.93
CA MET A 1 14.46 -41.60 -25.67
C MET A 1 13.62 -40.36 -25.92
N SER A 2 12.32 -40.48 -25.70
CA SER A 2 11.35 -39.40 -25.86
C SER A 2 11.54 -38.38 -24.74
N ALA A 3 11.89 -37.16 -25.12
CA ALA A 3 11.93 -36.02 -24.22
C ALA A 3 10.52 -35.80 -23.63
N PHE A 4 10.36 -36.14 -22.35
CA PHE A 4 9.27 -35.61 -21.54
C PHE A 4 9.52 -34.10 -21.38
N GLY A 5 9.20 -33.33 -22.41
CA GLY A 5 9.12 -31.89 -22.31
C GLY A 5 7.94 -31.55 -21.41
N SER A 6 8.19 -31.44 -20.11
CA SER A 6 7.21 -30.89 -19.19
C SER A 6 6.98 -29.44 -19.61
N SER A 7 5.92 -29.23 -20.39
CA SER A 7 5.29 -27.93 -20.61
C SER A 7 4.71 -27.47 -19.27
N THR A 8 5.58 -27.14 -18.32
CA THR A 8 5.24 -26.31 -17.18
C THR A 8 4.90 -24.94 -17.76
N ARG A 9 3.63 -24.75 -18.10
CA ARG A 9 3.09 -23.41 -18.37
C ARG A 9 3.46 -22.55 -17.18
N ASP A 10 4.16 -21.45 -17.43
CA ASP A 10 4.49 -20.49 -16.38
C ASP A 10 3.16 -19.99 -15.81
N VAL A 11 2.93 -20.26 -14.52
CA VAL A 11 1.71 -19.84 -13.79
C VAL A 11 1.52 -18.33 -13.89
N ALA A 12 2.62 -17.59 -14.06
CA ALA A 12 2.63 -16.15 -14.23
C ALA A 12 2.01 -15.67 -15.56
N GLU A 13 1.91 -16.54 -16.57
CA GLU A 13 1.27 -16.24 -17.85
C GLU A 13 -0.24 -16.53 -17.84
N ASP A 14 -0.77 -17.16 -16.79
CA ASP A 14 -2.20 -17.46 -16.68
C ASP A 14 -3.01 -16.16 -16.48
N PRO A 15 -3.95 -15.82 -17.40
CA PRO A 15 -4.84 -14.67 -17.23
C PRO A 15 -5.64 -14.70 -15.93
N HIS A 16 -5.93 -15.88 -15.38
CA HIS A 16 -6.60 -16.02 -14.09
C HIS A 16 -5.70 -15.57 -12.93
N PHE A 17 -4.41 -15.88 -12.97
CA PHE A 17 -3.45 -15.45 -11.96
C PHE A 17 -3.35 -13.92 -11.90
N VAL A 18 -3.22 -13.26 -13.05
CA VAL A 18 -3.18 -11.79 -13.15
C VAL A 18 -4.48 -11.16 -12.64
N ARG A 19 -5.64 -11.77 -12.94
CA ARG A 19 -6.95 -11.28 -12.46
C ARG A 19 -7.05 -11.35 -10.95
N ILE A 20 -6.67 -12.47 -10.35
CA ILE A 20 -6.67 -12.63 -8.89
C ILE A 20 -5.75 -11.58 -8.27
N ALA A 21 -4.53 -11.42 -8.81
CA ALA A 21 -3.58 -10.42 -8.34
C ALA A 21 -4.16 -8.99 -8.37
N ALA A 22 -4.83 -8.63 -9.47
CA ALA A 22 -5.49 -7.34 -9.61
C ALA A 22 -6.67 -7.16 -8.62
N VAL A 23 -7.48 -8.20 -8.41
CA VAL A 23 -8.59 -8.15 -7.45
C VAL A 23 -8.08 -7.98 -6.03
N LEU A 24 -7.07 -8.76 -5.61
CA LEU A 24 -6.47 -8.66 -4.29
C LEU A 24 -5.87 -7.27 -4.05
N THR A 25 -5.13 -6.74 -5.03
CA THR A 25 -4.56 -5.38 -4.98
C THR A 25 -5.67 -4.32 -4.87
N GLY A 26 -6.73 -4.45 -5.66
CA GLY A 26 -7.85 -3.51 -5.64
C GLY A 26 -8.66 -3.54 -4.34
N LEU A 27 -8.92 -4.73 -3.78
CA LEU A 27 -9.58 -4.88 -2.49
C LEU A 27 -8.73 -4.34 -1.34
N GLY A 28 -7.42 -4.63 -1.36
CA GLY A 28 -6.48 -4.04 -0.40
C GLY A 28 -6.46 -2.52 -0.47
N ALA A 29 -6.39 -1.94 -1.68
CA ALA A 29 -6.43 -0.50 -1.87
C ALA A 29 -7.75 0.14 -1.38
N LEU A 30 -8.90 -0.51 -1.63
CA LEU A 30 -10.20 -0.05 -1.11
C LEU A 30 -10.24 -0.03 0.42
N GLY A 31 -9.69 -1.07 1.07
CA GLY A 31 -9.63 -1.10 2.51
C GLY A 31 -8.68 -0.07 3.10
N VAL A 32 -7.53 0.22 2.47
CA VAL A 32 -6.65 1.33 2.86
C VAL A 32 -7.36 2.69 2.76
N ILE A 33 -8.26 2.88 1.79
CA ILE A 33 -9.10 4.09 1.71
C ILE A 33 -10.04 4.16 2.93
N ALA A 34 -10.66 3.04 3.30
CA ALA A 34 -11.52 2.98 4.50
C ALA A 34 -10.73 3.26 5.78
N THR A 35 -9.54 2.66 5.93
CA THR A 35 -8.60 2.93 7.03
C THR A 35 -8.23 4.41 7.10
N SER A 36 -7.91 5.02 5.95
CA SER A 36 -7.57 6.44 5.85
C SER A 36 -8.74 7.34 6.29
N ALA A 37 -9.98 6.98 5.95
CA ALA A 37 -11.17 7.68 6.42
C ALA A 37 -11.34 7.56 7.94
N CYS A 38 -11.14 6.37 8.51
CA CYS A 38 -11.15 6.18 9.97
C CYS A 38 -10.06 7.00 10.67
N TYR A 39 -8.84 7.08 10.12
CA TYR A 39 -7.78 7.94 10.64
C TYR A 39 -8.11 9.43 10.56
N ALA A 40 -8.75 9.88 9.47
CA ALA A 40 -9.20 11.26 9.37
C ALA A 40 -10.24 11.60 10.45
N ILE A 41 -11.17 10.69 10.75
CA ILE A 41 -12.19 10.87 11.79
C ILE A 41 -11.57 10.80 13.19
N ALA A 42 -10.61 9.90 13.43
CA ALA A 42 -9.86 9.81 14.67
C ALA A 42 -9.07 11.10 15.00
N GLY A 43 -8.73 11.86 13.97
CA GLY A 43 -7.99 13.11 14.07
C GLY A 43 -6.47 12.91 13.98
N PRO A 44 -5.74 13.87 13.38
CA PRO A 44 -4.31 13.73 13.14
C PRO A 44 -3.50 13.55 14.42
N GLN A 45 -3.90 14.19 15.52
CA GLN A 45 -3.23 14.08 16.83
C GLN A 45 -3.20 12.64 17.35
N ALA A 46 -4.28 11.88 17.11
CA ALA A 46 -4.41 10.52 17.59
C ALA A 46 -3.76 9.50 16.65
N ALA A 47 -3.91 9.69 15.33
CA ALA A 47 -3.70 8.63 14.35
C ALA A 47 -2.56 8.87 13.34
N LEU A 48 -2.02 10.09 13.21
CA LEU A 48 -1.03 10.39 12.17
C LEU A 48 0.32 10.85 12.74
N PRO A 49 1.44 10.50 12.07
CA PRO A 49 2.76 10.96 12.49
C PRO A 49 2.84 12.48 12.58
N GLY A 50 3.44 12.99 13.67
CA GLY A 50 3.60 14.44 13.88
C GLY A 50 2.30 15.23 14.02
N GLY A 51 1.15 14.57 14.26
CA GLY A 51 -0.15 15.25 14.37
C GLY A 51 -0.34 16.07 15.65
N ALA A 52 0.45 15.82 16.69
CA ALA A 52 0.44 16.58 17.95
C ALA A 52 1.86 17.06 18.29
N VAL A 53 1.98 18.29 18.77
CA VAL A 53 3.25 18.88 19.20
C VAL A 53 3.63 18.45 20.61
N ALA A 54 2.62 18.26 21.48
CA ALA A 54 2.81 17.83 22.86
C ALA A 54 2.36 16.37 23.06
N VAL A 55 3.11 15.62 23.85
CA VAL A 55 2.87 14.20 24.15
C VAL A 55 1.53 14.01 24.84
N GLU A 56 1.20 14.89 25.78
CA GLU A 56 -0.02 14.85 26.57
C GLU A 56 -1.26 14.99 25.66
N THR A 57 -1.16 15.86 24.64
CA THR A 57 -2.20 16.04 23.64
C THR A 57 -2.37 14.79 22.78
N ALA A 58 -1.27 14.19 22.29
CA ALA A 58 -1.31 12.96 21.51
C ALA A 58 -1.97 11.83 22.32
N ARG A 59 -1.54 11.66 23.57
CA ARG A 59 -2.03 10.63 24.49
C ARG A 59 -3.51 10.78 24.79
N ALA A 60 -3.96 11.99 25.14
CA ALA A 60 -5.37 12.27 25.36
C ALA A 60 -6.22 11.99 24.11
N ALA A 61 -5.73 12.41 22.93
CA ALA A 61 -6.40 12.17 21.66
C ALA A 61 -6.49 10.67 21.34
N SER A 62 -5.43 9.89 21.57
CA SER A 62 -5.44 8.43 21.36
C SER A 62 -6.47 7.72 22.23
N MET A 63 -6.67 8.15 23.48
CA MET A 63 -7.72 7.58 24.35
C MET A 63 -9.12 7.92 23.83
N GLN A 64 -9.36 9.18 23.45
CA GLN A 64 -10.66 9.64 22.97
C GLN A 64 -11.04 8.99 21.63
N ALA A 65 -10.06 8.78 20.74
CA ALA A 65 -10.26 8.24 19.40
C ALA A 65 -10.14 6.71 19.33
N ALA A 66 -10.03 6.00 20.46
CA ALA A 66 -9.74 4.57 20.50
C ALA A 66 -10.67 3.72 19.62
N GLY A 67 -11.97 4.03 19.59
CA GLY A 67 -12.94 3.32 18.75
C GLY A 67 -12.66 3.45 17.25
N TRP A 68 -12.34 4.66 16.78
CA TRP A 68 -11.99 4.91 15.38
C TRP A 68 -10.62 4.36 15.01
N MET A 69 -9.65 4.44 15.91
CA MET A 69 -8.34 3.81 15.74
C MET A 69 -8.48 2.29 15.60
N ARG A 70 -9.34 1.66 16.41
CA ARG A 70 -9.63 0.23 16.30
C ARG A 70 -10.34 -0.13 15.00
N ALA A 71 -11.33 0.67 14.58
CA ALA A 71 -12.01 0.48 13.29
C ALA A 71 -11.01 0.57 12.13
N ALA A 72 -10.12 1.57 12.15
CA ALA A 72 -9.06 1.73 11.15
C ALA A 72 -8.21 0.45 11.04
N SER A 73 -7.76 -0.10 12.16
CA SER A 73 -6.95 -1.33 12.17
C SER A 73 -7.69 -2.57 11.67
N LEU A 74 -8.99 -2.66 11.96
CA LEU A 74 -9.81 -3.79 11.50
C LEU A 74 -9.98 -3.79 9.97
N PHE A 75 -10.05 -2.62 9.34
CA PHE A 75 -10.01 -2.52 7.88
C PHE A 75 -8.58 -2.66 7.34
N GLY A 76 -7.62 -2.03 7.99
CA GLY A 76 -6.25 -1.89 7.54
C GLY A 76 -5.48 -3.19 7.47
N MET A 77 -5.38 -3.93 8.57
CA MET A 77 -4.55 -5.15 8.61
C MET A 77 -4.94 -6.18 7.54
N PRO A 78 -6.23 -6.56 7.37
CA PRO A 78 -6.60 -7.50 6.30
C PRO A 78 -6.31 -6.94 4.91
N SER A 79 -6.49 -5.64 4.72
CA SER A 79 -6.30 -4.96 3.44
C SER A 79 -4.84 -4.91 3.03
N ASP A 80 -3.96 -4.66 3.98
CA ASP A 80 -2.52 -4.70 3.79
C ASP A 80 -2.01 -6.09 3.41
N VAL A 81 -2.58 -7.15 4.00
CA VAL A 81 -2.28 -8.54 3.63
C VAL A 81 -2.73 -8.82 2.19
N LEU A 82 -3.97 -8.46 1.83
CA LEU A 82 -4.47 -8.63 0.46
C LEU A 82 -3.62 -7.85 -0.54
N PHE A 83 -3.26 -6.62 -0.20
CA PHE A 83 -2.41 -5.76 -1.01
C PHE A 83 -1.01 -6.34 -1.18
N THR A 84 -0.41 -6.85 -0.10
CA THR A 84 0.91 -7.51 -0.11
C THR A 84 0.90 -8.71 -1.05
N VAL A 85 -0.08 -9.61 -0.90
CA VAL A 85 -0.19 -10.81 -1.76
C VAL A 85 -0.43 -10.41 -3.21
N GLY A 86 -1.35 -9.47 -3.46
CA GLY A 86 -1.62 -8.96 -4.81
C GLY A 86 -0.39 -8.34 -5.47
N GLY A 87 0.38 -7.54 -4.73
CA GLY A 87 1.64 -6.95 -5.17
C GLY A 87 2.70 -7.99 -5.50
N LEU A 88 2.91 -9.00 -4.64
CA LEU A 88 3.84 -10.10 -4.91
C LEU A 88 3.45 -10.88 -6.17
N MET A 89 2.16 -11.17 -6.35
CA MET A 89 1.67 -11.82 -7.56
C MET A 89 1.91 -10.94 -8.80
N LEU A 90 1.63 -9.64 -8.73
CA LEU A 90 1.90 -8.70 -9.84
C LEU A 90 3.39 -8.49 -10.13
N ALA A 91 4.27 -8.70 -9.14
CA ALA A 91 5.71 -8.75 -9.36
C ALA A 91 6.10 -10.02 -10.15
N ALA A 92 5.54 -11.17 -9.77
CA ALA A 92 5.86 -12.45 -10.38
C ALA A 92 5.51 -12.52 -11.89
N THR A 93 4.51 -11.75 -12.34
CA THR A 93 4.05 -11.69 -13.75
C THR A 93 4.93 -10.83 -14.66
N ARG A 94 5.94 -10.15 -14.12
CA ARG A 94 6.79 -9.25 -14.91
C ARG A 94 7.94 -10.03 -15.54
N ARG A 95 8.10 -9.85 -16.86
CA ARG A 95 9.13 -10.46 -17.71
C ARG A 95 9.55 -9.48 -18.81
N GLY A 96 10.73 -9.68 -19.38
CA GLY A 96 11.23 -8.88 -20.52
C GLY A 96 11.95 -7.58 -20.12
N ALA A 97 12.22 -6.76 -21.14
CA ALA A 97 12.95 -5.49 -20.97
C ALA A 97 12.18 -4.53 -20.05
N GLY A 98 12.85 -3.99 -19.03
CA GLY A 98 12.23 -3.08 -18.06
C GLY A 98 11.45 -3.78 -16.94
N ALA A 99 11.38 -5.12 -16.91
CA ALA A 99 10.70 -5.85 -15.85
C ALA A 99 11.32 -5.63 -14.46
N GLY A 100 12.65 -5.49 -14.37
CA GLY A 100 13.35 -5.33 -13.08
C GLY A 100 12.85 -4.15 -12.25
N VAL A 101 12.61 -2.99 -12.89
CA VAL A 101 12.12 -1.80 -12.19
C VAL A 101 10.66 -1.99 -11.75
N ALA A 102 9.83 -2.62 -12.59
CA ALA A 102 8.45 -2.94 -12.22
C ALA A 102 8.40 -3.94 -11.05
N ILE A 103 9.24 -4.98 -11.07
CA ILE A 103 9.38 -5.96 -9.99
C ILE A 103 9.78 -5.24 -8.70
N ALA A 104 10.82 -4.41 -8.75
CA ALA A 104 11.26 -3.64 -7.59
C ALA A 104 10.13 -2.76 -7.02
N GLY A 105 9.34 -2.11 -7.89
CA GLY A 105 8.20 -1.31 -7.47
C GLY A 105 7.11 -2.11 -6.77
N TRP A 106 6.73 -3.27 -7.33
CA TRP A 106 5.74 -4.16 -6.71
C TRP A 106 6.24 -4.82 -5.42
N LEU A 107 7.53 -5.18 -5.35
CA LEU A 107 8.15 -5.69 -4.12
C LEU A 107 8.20 -4.62 -3.03
N ALA A 108 8.53 -3.38 -3.37
CA ALA A 108 8.49 -2.26 -2.42
C ALA A 108 7.07 -2.06 -1.88
N LEU A 109 6.05 -2.10 -2.73
CA LEU A 109 4.64 -2.04 -2.29
C LEU A 109 4.25 -3.21 -1.37
N ALA A 110 4.73 -4.43 -1.65
CA ALA A 110 4.49 -5.58 -0.78
C ALA A 110 5.17 -5.41 0.59
N ILE A 111 6.42 -4.95 0.62
CA ILE A 111 7.13 -4.63 1.88
C ILE A 111 6.36 -3.56 2.65
N ALA A 112 5.87 -2.53 1.98
CA ALA A 112 5.07 -1.50 2.60
C ALA A 112 3.77 -2.05 3.22
N GLY A 113 3.09 -2.98 2.55
CA GLY A 113 1.91 -3.65 3.13
C GLY A 113 2.24 -4.44 4.41
N VAL A 114 3.37 -5.14 4.45
CA VAL A 114 3.82 -5.79 5.70
C VAL A 114 4.06 -4.78 6.81
N LEU A 115 4.73 -3.66 6.51
CA LEU A 115 4.96 -2.58 7.48
C LEU A 115 3.65 -1.97 7.96
N PHE A 116 2.71 -1.68 7.05
CA PHE A 116 1.41 -1.11 7.41
C PHE A 116 0.55 -2.07 8.23
N THR A 117 0.66 -3.39 8.01
CA THR A 117 -0.02 -4.37 8.88
C THR A 117 0.43 -4.21 10.34
N ILE A 118 1.73 -4.00 10.56
CA ILE A 118 2.29 -3.77 11.91
C ILE A 118 1.79 -2.41 12.44
N VAL A 119 1.92 -1.35 11.65
CA VAL A 119 1.48 0.02 12.00
C VAL A 119 0.01 0.04 12.40
N ASP A 120 -0.87 -0.58 11.61
CA ASP A 120 -2.30 -0.65 11.87
C ASP A 120 -2.57 -1.49 13.12
N SER A 121 -1.84 -2.59 13.35
CA SER A 121 -1.95 -3.33 14.62
C SER A 121 -1.59 -2.46 15.83
N MET A 122 -0.55 -1.62 15.70
CA MET A 122 -0.14 -0.70 16.76
C MET A 122 -1.22 0.35 17.03
N VAL A 123 -1.80 0.95 15.99
CA VAL A 123 -2.79 2.03 16.15
C VAL A 123 -4.04 1.55 16.89
N GLY A 124 -4.61 0.41 16.50
CA GLY A 124 -5.89 -0.02 17.07
C GLY A 124 -5.76 -0.76 18.39
N PHE A 125 -4.64 -1.47 18.59
CA PHE A 125 -4.52 -2.45 19.67
C PHE A 125 -3.40 -2.16 20.66
N VAL A 126 -2.47 -1.25 20.37
CA VAL A 126 -1.35 -0.94 21.26
C VAL A 126 -1.42 0.50 21.78
N LEU A 127 -1.58 1.49 20.90
CA LEU A 127 -1.53 2.90 21.28
C LEU A 127 -2.62 3.30 22.28
N PRO A 128 -3.92 2.96 22.11
CA PRO A 128 -4.95 3.34 23.06
C PRO A 128 -4.77 2.70 24.45
N PRO A 129 -4.48 1.38 24.57
CA PRO A 129 -4.16 0.79 25.87
C PRO A 129 -2.92 1.41 26.53
N MET A 130 -1.85 1.66 25.78
CA MET A 130 -0.66 2.34 26.31
C MET A 130 -0.99 3.76 26.79
N ALA A 131 -1.84 4.48 26.07
CA ALA A 131 -2.29 5.80 26.46
C ALA A 131 -3.10 5.77 27.77
N ALA A 132 -3.84 4.69 28.04
CA ALA A 132 -4.65 4.54 29.24
C ALA A 132 -3.86 4.08 30.50
N LEU A 133 -2.59 3.67 30.37
CA LEU A 133 -1.80 3.18 31.50
C LEU A 133 -1.49 4.29 32.52
N VAL A 134 -1.80 4.04 33.79
CA VAL A 134 -1.37 4.92 34.89
C VAL A 134 0.16 4.91 34.98
N ASN A 135 0.79 6.09 35.00
CA ASN A 135 2.25 6.26 34.95
C ASN A 135 2.91 5.64 33.70
N GLY A 136 2.16 5.52 32.59
CA GLY A 136 2.61 4.92 31.32
C GLY A 136 3.15 5.91 30.28
N GLU A 137 3.45 7.16 30.65
CA GLU A 137 3.83 8.24 29.73
C GLU A 137 5.03 7.84 28.86
N ALA A 138 6.10 7.36 29.48
CA ALA A 138 7.32 6.98 28.77
C ALA A 138 7.09 5.81 27.80
N ALA A 139 6.28 4.82 28.20
CA ALA A 139 5.92 3.70 27.35
C ALA A 139 5.10 4.16 26.14
N TYR A 140 4.10 5.02 26.35
CA TYR A 140 3.32 5.60 25.26
C TYR A 140 4.20 6.38 24.28
N VAL A 141 5.11 7.23 24.78
CA VAL A 141 6.05 7.99 23.93
C VAL A 141 6.92 7.06 23.09
N GLY A 142 7.51 6.03 23.70
CA GLY A 142 8.37 5.08 22.98
C GLY A 142 7.62 4.33 21.89
N VAL A 143 6.43 3.79 22.20
CA VAL A 143 5.60 3.09 21.22
C VAL A 143 5.10 4.04 20.14
N ARG A 144 4.74 5.27 20.51
CA ARG A 144 4.29 6.29 19.55
C ARG A 144 5.39 6.68 18.58
N ALA A 145 6.62 6.89 19.07
CA ALA A 145 7.76 7.20 18.22
C ALA A 145 8.07 6.07 17.23
N LEU A 146 8.00 4.81 17.70
CA LEU A 146 8.15 3.64 16.83
C LEU A 146 7.06 3.61 15.74
N PHE A 147 5.79 3.82 16.12
CA PHE A 147 4.67 3.91 15.18
C PHE A 147 4.91 5.00 14.13
N ASP A 148 5.27 6.22 14.57
CA ASP A 148 5.49 7.37 13.69
C ASP A 148 6.59 7.08 12.65
N VAL A 149 7.70 6.48 13.08
CA VAL A 149 8.82 6.10 12.19
C VAL A 149 8.43 4.98 11.22
N LEU A 150 7.78 3.91 11.71
CA LEU A 150 7.34 2.81 10.86
C LEU A 150 6.31 3.26 9.82
N PHE A 151 5.37 4.13 10.22
CA PHE A 151 4.40 4.72 9.31
C PHE A 151 5.11 5.53 8.23
N ALA A 152 6.05 6.39 8.61
CA ALA A 152 6.77 7.23 7.66
C ALA A 152 7.62 6.40 6.67
N ILE A 153 8.31 5.36 7.16
CA ILE A 153 9.07 4.43 6.30
C ILE A 153 8.12 3.65 5.38
N GLY A 154 6.99 3.16 5.89
CA GLY A 154 5.97 2.49 5.08
C GLY A 154 5.44 3.37 3.96
N ALA A 155 5.05 4.61 4.29
CA ALA A 155 4.53 5.58 3.32
C ALA A 155 5.61 6.03 2.32
N TRP A 156 6.86 6.18 2.75
CA TRP A 156 8.01 6.43 1.86
C TRP A 156 8.19 5.26 0.88
N THR A 157 8.09 4.03 1.38
CA THR A 157 8.24 2.80 0.58
C THR A 157 7.11 2.67 -0.45
N VAL A 158 5.87 3.04 -0.08
CA VAL A 158 4.76 3.17 -1.04
C VAL A 158 5.09 4.18 -2.13
N GLY A 159 5.58 5.36 -1.74
CA GLY A 159 5.95 6.41 -2.68
C GLY A 159 7.04 5.95 -3.67
N ALA A 160 8.11 5.35 -3.15
CA ALA A 160 9.19 4.81 -3.97
C ALA A 160 8.71 3.70 -4.91
N GLY A 161 7.89 2.77 -4.40
CA GLY A 161 7.30 1.69 -5.21
C GLY A 161 6.41 2.21 -6.34
N ALA A 162 5.57 3.22 -6.04
CA ALA A 162 4.73 3.90 -7.02
C ALA A 162 5.57 4.58 -8.12
N LEU A 163 6.65 5.28 -7.77
CA LEU A 163 7.55 5.90 -8.76
C LEU A 163 8.23 4.86 -9.65
N ALA A 164 8.71 3.75 -9.08
CA ALA A 164 9.31 2.66 -9.85
C ALA A 164 8.31 2.05 -10.85
N ILE A 165 7.07 1.84 -10.42
CA ILE A 165 5.97 1.39 -11.28
C ILE A 165 5.71 2.40 -12.41
N ALA A 166 5.61 3.69 -12.09
CA ALA A 166 5.37 4.74 -13.06
C ALA A 166 6.53 4.96 -14.05
N TRP A 167 7.75 4.58 -13.69
CA TRP A 167 8.91 4.58 -14.59
C TRP A 167 8.85 3.43 -15.59
N SER A 168 8.12 2.37 -15.26
CA SER A 168 7.91 1.19 -16.09
C SER A 168 6.71 1.34 -17.03
N ALA A 169 6.45 2.53 -17.58
CA ALA A 169 5.21 2.88 -18.29
C ALA A 169 4.96 2.16 -19.65
N HIS A 170 5.79 1.18 -20.03
CA HIS A 170 5.68 0.46 -21.29
C HIS A 170 4.58 -0.63 -21.30
N TRP A 171 4.01 -0.98 -20.14
CA TRP A 171 2.97 -2.01 -20.04
C TRP A 171 1.57 -1.49 -20.39
N PRO A 172 0.68 -2.33 -20.96
CA PRO A 172 -0.65 -1.93 -21.42
C PRO A 172 -1.54 -1.25 -20.37
N GLU A 173 -1.45 -1.66 -19.11
CA GLU A 173 -2.20 -1.09 -17.98
C GLU A 173 -1.84 0.38 -17.70
N TYR A 174 -0.66 0.86 -18.12
CA TYR A 174 -0.24 2.25 -17.93
C TYR A 174 -0.69 3.19 -19.05
N ARG A 175 -1.49 2.70 -20.03
CA ARG A 175 -2.07 3.53 -21.10
C ARG A 175 -3.03 4.58 -20.56
N SER A 176 -3.63 4.36 -19.39
CA SER A 176 -4.45 5.37 -18.73
C SER A 176 -3.57 6.50 -18.20
N ARG A 177 -3.58 7.65 -18.90
CA ARG A 177 -2.85 8.86 -18.48
C ARG A 177 -3.22 9.28 -17.06
N THR A 178 -4.49 9.12 -16.67
CA THR A 178 -4.98 9.42 -15.32
C THR A 178 -4.35 8.50 -14.28
N ALA A 179 -4.33 7.19 -14.52
CA ALA A 179 -3.72 6.24 -13.59
C ALA A 179 -2.23 6.52 -13.40
N LEU A 180 -1.51 6.77 -14.50
CA LEU A 180 -0.09 7.07 -14.45
C LEU A 180 0.20 8.40 -13.73
N TRP A 181 -0.62 9.42 -13.96
CA TRP A 181 -0.51 10.70 -13.25
C TRP A 181 -0.74 10.52 -11.74
N LEU A 182 -1.79 9.79 -11.34
CA LEU A 182 -2.09 9.52 -9.94
C LEU A 182 -0.94 8.77 -9.25
N VAL A 183 -0.40 7.73 -9.88
CA VAL A 183 0.72 6.94 -9.34
C VAL A 183 1.99 7.80 -9.21
N ARG A 184 2.26 8.70 -10.16
CA ARG A 184 3.40 9.64 -10.05
C ARG A 184 3.19 10.65 -8.94
N ALA A 185 2.01 11.25 -8.87
CA ALA A 185 1.67 12.24 -7.87
C ALA A 185 1.76 11.65 -6.45
N SER A 186 1.16 10.47 -6.23
CA SER A 186 1.28 9.76 -4.96
C SER A 186 2.72 9.37 -4.65
N GLY A 187 3.46 8.92 -5.67
CA GLY A 187 4.88 8.60 -5.58
C GLY A 187 5.74 9.75 -5.07
N VAL A 188 5.63 10.92 -5.73
CA VAL A 188 6.36 12.14 -5.36
C VAL A 188 5.96 12.62 -3.97
N ILE A 189 4.66 12.71 -3.67
CA ILE A 189 4.18 13.16 -2.36
C ILE A 189 4.65 12.21 -1.27
N GLY A 190 4.55 10.90 -1.48
CA GLY A 190 4.98 9.87 -0.55
C GLY A 190 6.48 9.97 -0.24
N VAL A 191 7.34 10.10 -1.25
CA VAL A 191 8.78 10.24 -1.01
C VAL A 191 9.10 11.58 -0.33
N VAL A 192 8.64 12.70 -0.89
CA VAL A 192 9.01 14.04 -0.41
C VAL A 192 8.49 14.31 1.00
N ALA A 193 7.21 14.03 1.28
CA ALA A 193 6.61 14.31 2.58
C ALA A 193 7.26 13.46 3.69
N ASN A 194 7.49 12.17 3.43
CA ASN A 194 8.09 11.29 4.43
C ASN A 194 9.58 11.55 4.60
N SER A 195 10.33 11.85 3.54
CA SER A 195 11.73 12.28 3.66
C SER A 195 11.84 13.59 4.45
N ALA A 196 10.98 14.58 4.18
CA ALA A 196 10.94 15.81 4.97
C ALA A 196 10.66 15.50 6.45
N TYR A 197 9.64 14.70 6.74
CA TYR A 197 9.30 14.34 8.13
C TYR A 197 10.44 13.62 8.85
N LEU A 198 11.06 12.62 8.21
CA LEU A 198 12.18 11.86 8.79
C LEU A 198 13.44 12.72 9.03
N LEU A 199 13.59 13.81 8.28
CA LEU A 199 14.66 14.80 8.46
C LEU A 199 14.29 15.93 9.46
N GLY A 200 13.13 15.83 10.13
CA GLY A 200 12.64 16.85 11.07
C GLY A 200 12.07 18.12 10.40
N LEU A 201 11.80 18.08 9.09
CA LEU A 201 11.17 19.16 8.31
C LEU A 201 9.64 19.03 8.32
N PRO A 202 8.88 20.07 7.92
CA PRO A 202 7.41 20.06 8.00
C PRO A 202 6.72 19.19 6.93
N GLY A 203 6.93 17.87 6.96
CA GLY A 203 6.33 16.90 6.04
C GLY A 203 5.06 16.19 6.56
N ALA A 204 4.88 16.13 7.88
CA ALA A 204 3.84 15.35 8.56
C ALA A 204 2.42 15.55 7.99
N ARG A 205 2.06 16.80 7.66
CA ARG A 205 0.72 17.18 7.19
C ARG A 205 0.32 16.53 5.87
N LEU A 206 1.29 16.10 5.06
CA LEU A 206 1.06 15.50 3.75
C LEU A 206 1.13 13.97 3.78
N ILE A 207 1.55 13.35 4.89
CA ILE A 207 1.70 11.90 4.99
C ILE A 207 0.34 11.20 4.80
N GLY A 208 -0.67 11.56 5.61
CA GLY A 208 -2.01 10.99 5.53
C GLY A 208 -2.66 11.15 4.14
N PRO A 209 -2.77 12.39 3.61
CA PRO A 209 -3.28 12.61 2.26
C PRO A 209 -2.48 11.88 1.17
N GLY A 210 -1.16 11.77 1.32
CA GLY A 210 -0.29 11.03 0.40
C GLY A 210 -0.61 9.54 0.35
N VAL A 211 -0.83 8.90 1.50
CA VAL A 211 -1.25 7.50 1.59
C VAL A 211 -2.63 7.30 0.96
N ALA A 212 -3.60 8.17 1.26
CA ALA A 212 -4.93 8.09 0.67
C ALA A 212 -4.89 8.23 -0.86
N LEU A 213 -4.11 9.18 -1.39
CA LEU A 213 -3.89 9.34 -2.83
C LEU A 213 -3.21 8.11 -3.43
N GLY A 214 -2.22 7.53 -2.72
CA GLY A 214 -1.57 6.28 -3.11
C GLY A 214 -2.56 5.13 -3.26
N ALA A 215 -3.45 4.94 -2.29
CA ALA A 215 -4.49 3.92 -2.34
C ALA A 215 -5.44 4.12 -3.53
N VAL A 216 -5.89 5.34 -3.79
CA VAL A 216 -6.72 5.66 -4.97
C VAL A 216 -5.98 5.38 -6.29
N ALA A 217 -4.69 5.73 -6.37
CA ALA A 217 -3.86 5.46 -7.54
C ALA A 217 -3.72 3.95 -7.80
N LEU A 218 -3.48 3.17 -6.74
CA LEU A 218 -3.32 1.72 -6.80
C LEU A 218 -4.63 1.00 -7.15
N LEU A 219 -5.76 1.47 -6.61
CA LEU A 219 -7.09 0.98 -7.01
C LEU A 219 -7.34 1.21 -8.51
N THR A 220 -7.03 2.41 -8.99
CA THR A 220 -7.18 2.75 -10.42
C THR A 220 -6.30 1.85 -11.29
N LEU A 221 -5.06 1.60 -10.86
CA LEU A 221 -4.13 0.71 -11.55
C LEU A 221 -4.62 -0.75 -11.53
N ALA A 222 -5.12 -1.24 -10.40
CA ALA A 222 -5.69 -2.57 -10.27
C ALA A 222 -6.88 -2.79 -11.22
N ILE A 223 -7.77 -1.80 -11.34
CA ILE A 223 -8.88 -1.82 -12.30
C ILE A 223 -8.34 -1.87 -13.75
N ALA A 224 -7.30 -1.11 -14.06
CA ALA A 224 -6.69 -1.13 -15.40
C ALA A 224 -6.06 -2.49 -15.73
N VAL A 225 -5.32 -3.10 -14.80
CA VAL A 225 -4.76 -4.45 -14.95
C VAL A 225 -5.87 -5.49 -15.15
N PHE A 226 -6.91 -5.43 -14.33
CA PHE A 226 -8.05 -6.34 -14.44
C PHE A 226 -8.74 -6.23 -15.81
N ARG A 227 -8.95 -5.02 -16.35
CA ARG A 227 -9.55 -4.82 -17.68
C ARG A 227 -8.65 -5.32 -18.80
N SER A 228 -7.34 -5.06 -18.74
CA SER A 228 -6.38 -5.55 -19.74
C SER A 228 -6.34 -7.07 -19.82
N SER A 229 -6.49 -7.77 -18.68
CA SER A 229 -6.51 -9.24 -18.63
C SER A 229 -7.74 -9.89 -19.30
N ARG A 230 -8.79 -9.12 -19.63
CA ARG A 230 -9.98 -9.63 -20.34
C ARG A 230 -9.82 -9.65 -21.86
N GLY A 231 -8.93 -8.82 -22.40
CA GLY A 231 -8.73 -8.67 -23.85
C GLY A 231 -7.86 -9.76 -24.48
N VAL A 232 -7.18 -10.57 -23.68
CA VAL A 232 -6.33 -11.68 -24.17
C VAL A 232 -7.23 -12.90 -24.41
N ALA A 233 -7.76 -13.02 -25.63
CA ALA A 233 -8.41 -14.26 -26.06
C ALA A 233 -7.38 -15.41 -26.00
N PRO A 234 -7.75 -16.60 -25.49
CA PRO A 234 -6.84 -17.73 -25.44
C PRO A 234 -6.37 -18.04 -26.87
N SER A 235 -5.05 -18.03 -27.07
CA SER A 235 -4.39 -18.22 -28.36
C SER A 235 -4.82 -19.52 -29.07
N GLY A 236 -5.29 -20.53 -28.31
CA GLY A 236 -5.86 -21.76 -28.85
C GLY A 236 -7.17 -21.60 -29.63
N ALA A 237 -7.97 -20.55 -29.37
CA ALA A 237 -9.22 -20.34 -30.11
C ALA A 237 -9.01 -19.86 -31.54
N ARG A 238 -7.85 -19.24 -31.85
CA ARG A 238 -7.50 -18.83 -33.23
C ARG A 238 -6.91 -19.96 -34.06
N GLN A 239 -6.31 -20.98 -33.43
CA GLN A 239 -5.80 -22.15 -34.15
C GLN A 239 -6.88 -23.18 -34.48
N ALA A 240 -8.00 -23.21 -33.77
CA ALA A 240 -9.13 -24.08 -34.08
C ALA A 240 -10.09 -23.51 -35.15
N ALA A 241 -9.88 -22.25 -35.57
CA ALA A 241 -10.68 -21.56 -36.58
C ALA A 241 -9.93 -21.36 -37.91
N ALA A 242 -8.74 -21.95 -38.05
CA ALA A 242 -7.92 -21.99 -39.25
C ALA A 242 -7.73 -23.45 -39.68
#